data_AF-A0A6G0T9V1-F1
#
_entry.id   AF-A0A6G0T9V1-F1
#
_cell.length_a   1.000
_cell.length_b   1.000
_cell.length_c   1.000
_cell.angle_alpha   90.00
_cell.angle_beta   90.00
_cell.angle_gamma   90.00
#
_symmetry.space_group_name_H-M   'P 1'
#
loop_
_entity.id
_entity.type
_entity.pdbx_description
1 polymer ?
#
loop_
_entity_poly.entity_id
_entity_poly.type
_entity_poly.pdbx_seq_one_letter_code
_entity_poly.pdbx_strand_id
1 'polypeptide(L)'
;MNGPDIPLFKRFKIFWKNVDTTHFRIYSTFKNSYKYLKDVENEISLFCTQRLNDNFPRDYYREFIELILIFLGGSPPRGIKFRQPGAYHLARWMAKAIYCIKILFFSDQFKITTREQNSLDDLCCFIVKCYIQEWITAPNPITAPMNDLLYLKKLMNYHDKLGEVAIKKFLNHLWYLNEECVVFSKFDDRIDNKTKQHLPCDLLTNKSWKIFERFKIRDDFLRADPKIWKDLEEYKEAKQIISSLKIVNDAAERGVKLMEEFNIKFTKSEDQKQFTLQVVQEYRKRYSGCSREVLKKNYKY
;
A
#
# COMPACT_ATOMS: atom_id res chain seq x y z
N MET A 1 -21.11 19.28 8.41
CA MET A 1 -19.75 19.56 8.92
C MET A 1 -18.75 19.27 7.82
N ASN A 2 -18.17 20.32 7.23
CA ASN A 2 -17.13 20.17 6.20
C ASN A 2 -15.81 19.85 6.91
N GLY A 3 -15.25 18.66 6.69
CA GLY A 3 -13.90 18.34 7.14
C GLY A 3 -12.87 19.28 6.49
N PRO A 4 -11.68 19.47 7.11
CA PRO A 4 -10.69 20.38 6.58
C PRO A 4 -10.20 19.92 5.21
N ASP A 5 -10.09 20.89 4.32
CA ASP A 5 -9.90 20.69 2.90
C ASP A 5 -8.45 20.96 2.50
N ILE A 6 -7.85 20.13 1.65
CA ILE A 6 -6.51 20.40 1.10
C ILE A 6 -6.73 21.39 -0.05
N PRO A 7 -6.28 22.66 0.05
CA PRO A 7 -6.70 23.72 -0.87
C PRO A 7 -6.42 23.40 -2.33
N LEU A 8 -5.27 22.76 -2.60
CA LEU A 8 -4.89 22.31 -3.94
C LEU A 8 -5.87 21.28 -4.49
N PHE A 9 -6.26 20.28 -3.69
CA PHE A 9 -7.19 19.23 -4.11
C PHE A 9 -8.59 19.76 -4.28
N LYS A 10 -9.01 20.71 -3.44
CA LYS A 10 -10.30 21.40 -3.57
C LYS A 10 -10.39 22.14 -4.89
N ARG A 11 -9.38 22.95 -5.17
CA ARG A 11 -9.28 23.72 -6.42
C ARG A 11 -9.31 22.80 -7.63
N PHE A 12 -8.55 21.70 -7.59
CA PHE A 12 -8.53 20.73 -8.68
C PHE A 12 -9.89 20.03 -8.86
N LYS A 13 -10.56 19.65 -7.77
CA LYS A 13 -11.89 19.03 -7.83
C LYS A 13 -12.93 19.95 -8.48
N ILE A 14 -12.87 21.25 -8.17
CA ILE A 14 -13.74 22.27 -8.80
C ILE A 14 -13.37 22.47 -10.27
N PHE A 15 -12.08 22.48 -10.59
CA PHE A 15 -11.57 22.67 -11.94
C PHE A 15 -11.86 21.48 -12.87
N TRP A 16 -12.09 20.27 -12.32
CA TRP A 16 -12.26 19.02 -13.07
C TRP A 16 -13.21 19.10 -14.26
N LYS A 17 -14.32 19.85 -14.15
CA LYS A 17 -15.30 20.01 -15.24
C LYS A 17 -14.74 20.67 -16.51
N ASN A 18 -13.58 21.32 -16.41
CA ASN A 18 -12.90 22.01 -17.49
C ASN A 18 -11.69 21.23 -18.04
N VAL A 19 -11.41 20.03 -17.50
CA VAL A 19 -10.24 19.23 -17.89
C VAL A 19 -10.53 18.50 -19.19
N ASP A 20 -9.69 18.71 -20.19
CA ASP A 20 -9.60 17.85 -21.37
C ASP A 20 -8.82 16.58 -21.01
N THR A 21 -9.51 15.44 -20.95
CA THR A 21 -8.93 14.16 -20.56
C THR A 21 -8.10 13.50 -21.66
N THR A 22 -8.10 14.04 -22.88
CA THR A 22 -7.28 13.55 -24.01
C THR A 22 -5.88 14.15 -24.00
N HIS A 23 -5.71 15.33 -23.41
CA HIS A 23 -4.43 16.02 -23.31
C HIS A 23 -3.85 15.90 -21.90
N PHE A 24 -2.94 14.94 -21.70
CA PHE A 24 -2.31 14.69 -20.41
C PHE A 24 -0.82 14.41 -20.55
N ARG A 25 -0.12 14.59 -19.44
CA ARG A 25 1.33 14.38 -19.30
C ARG A 25 1.66 13.05 -18.68
N ILE A 26 2.76 12.45 -19.11
CA ILE A 26 3.30 11.22 -18.53
C ILE A 26 4.62 11.48 -17.81
N TYR A 27 5.10 10.48 -17.07
CA TYR A 27 6.28 10.57 -16.21
C TYR A 27 7.52 11.12 -16.94
N SER A 28 7.70 10.76 -18.22
CA SER A 28 8.84 11.19 -19.03
C SER A 28 8.86 12.69 -19.34
N THR A 29 7.73 13.37 -19.16
CA THR A 29 7.61 14.83 -19.33
C THR A 29 8.02 15.61 -18.07
N PHE A 30 8.27 14.94 -16.94
CA PHE A 30 8.65 15.59 -15.69
C PHE A 30 10.09 15.24 -15.32
N LYS A 31 10.87 16.23 -14.90
CA LYS A 31 12.32 16.08 -14.67
C LYS A 31 12.63 15.02 -13.62
N ASN A 32 11.94 15.03 -12.48
CA ASN A 32 12.25 14.10 -11.39
C ASN A 32 11.65 12.72 -11.70
N SER A 33 10.40 12.65 -12.16
CA SER A 33 9.79 11.38 -12.57
C SER A 33 10.61 10.67 -13.65
N TYR A 34 11.01 11.35 -14.71
CA TYR A 34 11.85 10.74 -15.75
C TYR A 34 13.17 10.21 -15.16
N LYS A 35 13.87 11.02 -14.34
CA LYS A 35 15.13 10.63 -13.73
C LYS A 35 15.00 9.40 -12.82
N TYR A 36 13.96 9.34 -11.98
CA TYR A 36 13.85 8.36 -10.90
C TYR A 36 13.06 7.10 -11.26
N LEU A 37 12.19 7.18 -12.29
CA LEU A 37 11.28 6.10 -12.67
C LEU A 37 11.70 5.33 -13.92
N LYS A 38 12.53 5.91 -14.82
CA LYS A 38 12.93 5.25 -16.08
C LYS A 38 13.47 3.83 -15.89
N ASP A 39 14.23 3.58 -14.82
CA ASP A 39 14.90 2.29 -14.59
C ASP A 39 13.95 1.25 -13.96
N VAL A 40 12.80 1.69 -13.44
CA VAL A 40 11.81 0.83 -12.76
C VAL A 40 10.47 0.78 -13.50
N GLU A 41 10.31 1.55 -14.58
CA GLU A 41 9.07 1.66 -15.36
C GLU A 41 8.57 0.28 -15.81
N ASN A 42 9.42 -0.52 -16.44
CA ASN A 42 9.03 -1.83 -16.97
C ASN A 42 8.58 -2.79 -15.85
N GLU A 43 9.30 -2.83 -14.72
CA GLU A 43 8.94 -3.67 -13.57
C GLU A 43 7.56 -3.27 -13.02
N ILE A 44 7.34 -1.97 -12.82
CA ILE A 44 6.11 -1.46 -12.19
C ILE A 44 4.93 -1.56 -13.16
N SER A 45 5.13 -1.31 -14.46
CA SER A 45 4.11 -1.48 -15.49
C SER A 45 3.68 -2.94 -15.61
N LEU A 46 4.64 -3.88 -15.58
CA LEU A 46 4.33 -5.32 -15.55
C LEU A 46 3.54 -5.69 -14.30
N PHE A 47 3.99 -5.24 -13.12
CA PHE A 47 3.26 -5.44 -11.87
C PHE A 47 1.82 -4.91 -11.96
N CYS A 48 1.63 -3.68 -12.42
CA CYS A 48 0.31 -3.08 -12.57
C CYS A 48 -0.59 -3.91 -13.49
N THR A 49 -0.07 -4.31 -14.65
CA THR A 49 -0.80 -5.11 -15.64
C THR A 49 -1.25 -6.45 -15.07
N GLN A 50 -0.37 -7.15 -14.34
CA GLN A 50 -0.72 -8.42 -13.69
C GLN A 50 -1.82 -8.25 -12.64
N ARG A 51 -1.75 -7.16 -11.85
CA ARG A 51 -2.70 -6.89 -10.76
C ARG A 51 -4.06 -6.39 -11.22
N LEU A 52 -4.20 -5.90 -12.45
CA LEU A 52 -5.51 -5.48 -12.98
C LEU A 52 -6.51 -6.65 -13.09
N ASN A 53 -6.06 -7.90 -13.03
CA ASN A 53 -6.94 -9.07 -12.99
C ASN A 53 -7.40 -9.44 -11.58
N ASP A 54 -6.87 -8.79 -10.54
CA ASP A 54 -7.23 -9.10 -9.15
C ASP A 54 -8.66 -8.63 -8.81
N ASN A 55 -9.29 -9.37 -7.89
CA ASN A 55 -10.58 -9.00 -7.31
C ASN A 55 -10.39 -7.95 -6.21
N PHE A 56 -10.51 -6.68 -6.59
CA PHE A 56 -10.41 -5.59 -5.63
C PHE A 56 -11.67 -5.40 -4.80
N PRO A 57 -11.55 -5.07 -3.50
CA PRO A 57 -12.71 -4.82 -2.65
C PRO A 57 -13.50 -3.59 -3.08
N ARG A 58 -12.84 -2.62 -3.74
CA ARG A 58 -13.44 -1.35 -4.19
C ARG A 58 -12.78 -0.89 -5.49
N ASP A 59 -13.59 -0.25 -6.33
CA ASP A 59 -13.24 0.26 -7.65
C ASP A 59 -12.00 1.16 -7.70
N TYR A 60 -11.77 1.96 -6.66
CA TYR A 60 -10.67 2.93 -6.65
C TYR A 60 -9.27 2.27 -6.56
N TYR A 61 -9.17 1.00 -6.13
CA TYR A 61 -7.90 0.27 -6.18
C TYR A 61 -7.49 0.02 -7.63
N ARG A 62 -8.46 -0.41 -8.46
CA ARG A 62 -8.26 -0.58 -9.89
C ARG A 62 -7.92 0.75 -10.55
N GLU A 63 -8.67 1.80 -10.24
CA GLU A 63 -8.37 3.15 -10.74
C GLU A 63 -6.94 3.58 -10.39
N PHE A 64 -6.48 3.35 -9.16
CA PHE A 64 -5.13 3.71 -8.76
C PHE A 64 -4.07 2.99 -9.61
N ILE A 65 -4.22 1.69 -9.85
CA ILE A 65 -3.31 0.92 -10.71
C ILE A 65 -3.35 1.41 -12.15
N GLU A 66 -4.55 1.66 -12.69
CA GLU A 66 -4.72 2.18 -14.05
C GLU A 66 -4.03 3.55 -14.23
N LEU A 67 -4.17 4.44 -13.24
CA LEU A 67 -3.51 5.75 -13.27
C LEU A 67 -1.98 5.65 -13.20
N ILE A 68 -1.43 4.71 -12.40
CA ILE A 68 0.03 4.48 -12.38
C ILE A 68 0.51 3.98 -13.74
N LEU A 69 -0.21 3.02 -14.34
CA LEU A 69 0.13 2.48 -15.65
C LEU A 69 0.08 3.57 -16.74
N ILE A 70 -0.95 4.41 -16.75
CA ILE A 70 -1.06 5.55 -17.67
C ILE A 70 0.06 6.56 -17.42
N PHE A 71 0.40 6.84 -16.16
CA PHE A 71 1.46 7.78 -15.80
C PHE A 71 2.81 7.32 -16.31
N LEU A 72 3.05 6.01 -16.26
CA LEU A 72 4.23 5.36 -16.84
C LEU A 72 4.18 5.26 -18.38
N GLY A 73 3.16 5.80 -19.07
CA GLY A 73 3.05 5.75 -20.53
C GLY A 73 2.41 4.47 -21.09
N GLY A 74 2.00 3.55 -20.21
CA GLY A 74 1.28 2.33 -20.60
C GLY A 74 -0.21 2.56 -20.86
N SER A 75 -0.86 1.58 -21.49
CA SER A 75 -2.30 1.60 -21.76
C SER A 75 -3.03 0.50 -20.98
N PRO A 76 -4.00 0.84 -20.10
CA PRO A 76 -4.82 -0.14 -19.43
C PRO A 76 -5.69 -0.96 -20.40
N PRO A 77 -6.09 -2.20 -20.06
CA PRO A 77 -6.92 -3.05 -20.92
C PRO A 77 -8.27 -2.43 -21.31
N ARG A 78 -8.82 -1.53 -20.47
CA ARG A 78 -10.10 -0.84 -20.71
C ARG A 78 -9.95 0.47 -21.49
N GLY A 79 -8.73 0.74 -21.99
CA GLY A 79 -8.33 2.01 -22.56
C GLY A 79 -7.99 3.06 -21.50
N ILE A 80 -7.43 4.18 -21.97
CA ILE A 80 -7.08 5.33 -21.14
C ILE A 80 -8.37 6.09 -20.81
N LYS A 81 -8.80 6.03 -19.55
CA LYS A 81 -9.99 6.72 -19.05
C LYS A 81 -9.71 7.31 -17.68
N PHE A 82 -10.11 8.57 -17.47
CA PHE A 82 -9.94 9.25 -16.20
C PHE A 82 -11.30 9.49 -15.54
N ARG A 83 -11.50 8.93 -14.34
CA ARG A 83 -12.70 9.16 -13.54
C ARG A 83 -12.64 10.53 -12.85
N GLN A 84 -13.79 11.11 -12.53
CA GLN A 84 -13.83 12.32 -11.71
C GLN A 84 -13.17 12.08 -10.33
N PRO A 85 -12.36 13.03 -9.83
CA PRO A 85 -11.81 12.96 -8.48
C PRO A 85 -12.91 12.79 -7.42
N GLY A 86 -12.86 11.66 -6.71
CA GLY A 86 -13.85 11.29 -5.69
C GLY A 86 -13.69 12.08 -4.38
N ALA A 87 -14.42 11.68 -3.35
CA ALA A 87 -14.21 12.22 -2.01
C ALA A 87 -12.84 11.78 -1.45
N TYR A 88 -11.99 12.73 -1.10
CA TYR A 88 -10.80 12.47 -0.30
C TYR A 88 -11.13 12.78 1.15
N HIS A 89 -11.07 11.74 1.99
CA HIS A 89 -11.02 11.93 3.44
C HIS A 89 -9.56 12.00 3.87
N LEU A 90 -9.25 12.79 4.90
CA LEU A 90 -7.87 12.92 5.40
C LEU A 90 -7.26 11.58 5.84
N ALA A 91 -8.07 10.57 6.18
CA ALA A 91 -7.63 9.23 6.55
C ALA A 91 -7.20 8.34 5.36
N ARG A 92 -7.47 8.75 4.11
CA ARG A 92 -7.36 7.85 2.95
C ARG A 92 -6.22 8.28 2.03
N TRP A 93 -5.03 7.78 2.31
CA TRP A 93 -3.82 8.10 1.56
C TRP A 93 -3.90 7.76 0.07
N MET A 94 -4.48 6.60 -0.31
CA MET A 94 -4.66 6.28 -1.73
C MET A 94 -5.48 7.35 -2.47
N ALA A 95 -6.54 7.90 -1.86
CA ALA A 95 -7.31 8.97 -2.49
C ALA A 95 -6.40 10.18 -2.75
N LYS A 96 -5.51 10.52 -1.82
CA LYS A 96 -4.54 11.62 -1.97
C LYS A 96 -3.51 11.30 -3.06
N ALA A 97 -3.00 10.06 -3.12
CA ALA A 97 -2.10 9.61 -4.17
C ALA A 97 -2.74 9.73 -5.57
N ILE A 98 -4.00 9.31 -5.71
CA ILE A 98 -4.80 9.48 -6.94
C ILE A 98 -4.91 10.97 -7.31
N TYR A 99 -5.18 11.85 -6.34
CA TYR A 99 -5.24 13.29 -6.58
C TYR A 99 -3.89 13.84 -7.06
N CYS A 100 -2.78 13.46 -6.42
CA CYS A 100 -1.45 13.94 -6.81
C CYS A 100 -1.11 13.56 -8.26
N ILE A 101 -1.36 12.30 -8.64
CA ILE A 101 -1.12 11.82 -10.00
C ILE A 101 -2.02 12.54 -11.00
N LYS A 102 -3.31 12.71 -10.69
CA LYS A 102 -4.25 13.45 -11.57
C LYS A 102 -3.87 14.92 -11.75
N ILE A 103 -3.39 15.58 -10.70
CA ILE A 103 -2.96 16.97 -10.82
C ILE A 103 -1.73 17.07 -11.72
N LEU A 104 -0.78 16.12 -11.65
CA LEU A 104 0.33 16.07 -12.59
C LEU A 104 -0.14 15.79 -14.02
N PHE A 105 -1.03 14.83 -14.25
CA PHE A 105 -1.56 14.53 -15.58
C PHE A 105 -2.02 15.78 -16.32
N PHE A 106 -2.72 16.67 -15.61
CA PHE A 106 -3.35 17.85 -16.18
C PHE A 106 -2.68 19.15 -15.73
N SER A 107 -1.41 19.12 -15.34
CA SER A 107 -0.71 20.31 -14.81
C SER A 107 -0.58 21.44 -15.83
N ASP A 108 -0.63 21.14 -17.13
CA ASP A 108 -0.58 22.15 -18.19
C ASP A 108 -1.93 22.89 -18.34
N GLN A 109 -3.03 22.25 -17.92
CA GLN A 109 -4.37 22.82 -17.96
C GLN A 109 -4.75 23.47 -16.63
N PHE A 110 -4.21 22.96 -15.51
CA PHE A 110 -4.54 23.40 -14.16
C PHE A 110 -3.42 24.26 -13.56
N LYS A 111 -3.74 25.53 -13.28
CA LYS A 111 -2.78 26.48 -12.70
C LYS A 111 -2.24 26.01 -11.35
N ILE A 112 -0.99 25.58 -11.34
CA ILE A 112 -0.19 25.26 -10.14
C ILE A 112 1.10 26.07 -10.15
N THR A 113 1.67 26.30 -8.98
CA THR A 113 2.98 26.95 -8.84
C THR A 113 4.10 25.96 -9.17
N THR A 114 5.28 26.47 -9.57
CA THR A 114 6.48 25.64 -9.78
C THR A 114 6.82 24.79 -8.55
N ARG A 115 6.60 25.35 -7.34
CA ARG A 115 6.81 24.63 -6.08
C ARG A 115 5.84 23.46 -5.91
N GLU A 116 4.55 23.67 -6.17
CA GLU A 116 3.55 22.61 -6.12
C GLU A 116 3.86 21.52 -7.14
N GLN A 117 4.21 21.90 -8.37
CA GLN A 117 4.57 20.95 -9.43
C GLN A 117 5.77 20.09 -9.04
N ASN A 118 6.88 20.69 -8.60
CA ASN A 118 8.06 19.93 -8.18
C ASN A 118 7.76 19.02 -6.98
N SER A 119 6.96 19.48 -6.01
CA SER A 119 6.56 18.68 -4.85
C SER A 119 5.67 17.50 -5.25
N LEU A 120 4.78 17.70 -6.21
CA LEU A 120 3.93 16.64 -6.77
C LEU A 120 4.74 15.63 -7.58
N ASP A 121 5.70 16.10 -8.39
CA ASP A 121 6.63 15.28 -9.17
C ASP A 121 7.42 14.33 -8.24
N ASP A 122 8.04 14.88 -7.19
CA ASP A 122 8.76 14.09 -6.18
C ASP A 122 7.87 13.07 -5.47
N LEU A 123 6.63 13.43 -5.16
CA LEU A 123 5.71 12.49 -4.51
C LEU A 123 5.24 11.41 -5.45
N CYS A 124 4.95 11.74 -6.71
CA CYS A 124 4.55 10.73 -7.68
C CYS A 124 5.70 9.75 -7.93
N CYS A 125 6.96 10.20 -7.90
CA CYS A 125 8.12 9.31 -7.86
C CYS A 125 8.05 8.31 -6.71
N PHE A 126 7.80 8.79 -5.48
CA PHE A 126 7.69 7.93 -4.30
C PHE A 126 6.48 6.99 -4.38
N ILE A 127 5.34 7.50 -4.85
CA ILE A 127 4.11 6.73 -5.00
C ILE A 127 4.34 5.53 -5.93
N VAL A 128 4.95 5.80 -7.09
CA VAL A 128 5.20 4.80 -8.13
C VAL A 128 6.31 3.86 -7.68
N LYS A 129 7.45 4.37 -7.21
CA LYS A 129 8.65 3.55 -6.92
C LYS A 129 8.55 2.72 -5.65
N CYS A 130 7.87 3.23 -4.62
CA CYS A 130 7.86 2.62 -3.30
C CYS A 130 6.47 2.13 -2.89
N TYR A 131 5.43 2.92 -3.12
CA TYR A 131 4.17 2.74 -2.42
C TYR A 131 3.15 1.84 -3.14
N ILE A 132 3.06 1.87 -4.47
CA ILE A 132 2.04 1.12 -5.22
C ILE A 132 2.10 -0.38 -4.97
N GLN A 133 3.28 -0.99 -5.13
CA GLN A 133 3.46 -2.43 -4.93
C GLN A 133 3.08 -2.82 -3.50
N GLU A 134 3.63 -2.09 -2.54
CA GLU A 134 3.41 -2.34 -1.13
C GLU A 134 1.94 -2.25 -0.75
N TRP A 135 1.24 -1.21 -1.23
CA TRP A 135 -0.18 -1.04 -0.94
C TRP A 135 -1.06 -2.13 -1.54
N ILE A 136 -0.81 -2.52 -2.79
CA ILE A 136 -1.61 -3.54 -3.48
C ILE A 136 -1.37 -4.92 -2.86
N THR A 137 -0.16 -5.23 -2.43
CA THR A 137 0.17 -6.52 -1.80
C THR A 137 -0.11 -6.57 -0.30
N ALA A 138 -0.33 -5.43 0.35
CA ALA A 138 -0.53 -5.33 1.80
C ALA A 138 -1.59 -6.29 2.38
N PRO A 139 -2.72 -6.60 1.72
CA PRO A 139 -3.74 -7.49 2.27
C PRO A 139 -3.35 -8.97 2.35
N ASN A 140 -2.25 -9.38 1.72
CA ASN A 140 -1.86 -10.79 1.66
C ASN A 140 -0.96 -11.17 2.85
N PRO A 141 -1.47 -11.97 3.82
CA PRO A 141 -0.74 -12.33 5.03
C PRO A 141 0.49 -13.19 4.77
N ILE A 142 0.43 -14.09 3.79
CA ILE A 142 1.51 -15.01 3.46
C ILE A 142 2.73 -14.23 2.99
N THR A 143 2.50 -13.28 2.08
CA THR A 143 3.59 -12.52 1.46
C THR A 143 4.02 -11.30 2.26
N ALA A 144 3.24 -10.89 3.26
CA ALA A 144 3.46 -9.64 4.00
C ALA A 144 4.88 -9.53 4.60
N PRO A 145 5.43 -10.51 5.32
CA PRO A 145 6.76 -10.36 5.94
C PRO A 145 7.88 -10.09 4.93
N MET A 146 7.86 -10.79 3.80
CA MET A 146 8.85 -10.58 2.74
C MET A 146 8.62 -9.25 2.01
N ASN A 147 7.36 -8.87 1.76
CA ASN A 147 7.05 -7.57 1.16
C ASN A 147 7.53 -6.41 2.04
N ASP A 148 7.35 -6.52 3.36
CA ASP A 148 7.83 -5.54 4.33
C ASP A 148 9.36 -5.39 4.31
N LEU A 149 10.10 -6.50 4.25
CA LEU A 149 11.55 -6.48 4.12
C LEU A 149 12.01 -5.86 2.80
N LEU A 150 11.35 -6.21 1.69
CA LEU A 150 11.65 -5.63 0.38
C LEU A 150 11.31 -4.14 0.34
N TYR A 151 10.22 -3.73 0.98
CA TYR A 151 9.84 -2.33 1.11
C TYR A 151 10.85 -1.55 1.95
N LEU A 152 11.31 -2.08 3.08
CA LEU A 152 12.40 -1.49 3.86
C LEU A 152 13.67 -1.29 3.03
N LYS A 153 14.09 -2.32 2.28
CA LYS A 153 15.24 -2.20 1.35
C LYS A 153 15.02 -1.11 0.30
N LYS A 154 13.82 -1.04 -0.29
CA LYS A 154 13.45 0.02 -1.24
C LYS A 154 13.54 1.41 -0.61
N LEU A 155 13.06 1.58 0.62
CA LEU A 155 13.13 2.84 1.33
C LEU A 155 14.57 3.23 1.71
N MET A 156 15.40 2.27 2.14
CA MET A 156 16.81 2.52 2.47
C MET A 156 17.61 2.97 1.24
N ASN A 157 17.26 2.45 0.06
CA ASN A 157 17.84 2.86 -1.22
C ASN A 157 17.20 4.14 -1.80
N TYR A 158 16.09 4.61 -1.22
CA TYR A 158 15.45 5.86 -1.59
C TYR A 158 16.13 7.00 -0.83
N HIS A 159 17.28 7.44 -1.34
CA HIS A 159 18.14 8.50 -0.77
C HIS A 159 17.51 9.91 -0.83
N ASP A 160 16.33 10.07 -0.24
CA ASP A 160 15.62 11.33 -0.08
C ASP A 160 14.95 11.38 1.30
N LYS A 161 14.67 12.59 1.79
CA LYS A 161 13.99 12.85 3.06
C LYS A 161 12.65 12.12 3.17
N LEU A 162 11.93 11.90 2.05
CA LEU A 162 10.71 11.10 2.05
C LEU A 162 10.97 9.63 2.42
N GLY A 163 12.07 9.05 1.94
CA GLY A 163 12.50 7.70 2.30
C GLY A 163 12.80 7.59 3.80
N GLU A 164 13.58 8.51 4.35
CA GLU A 164 13.92 8.52 5.79
C GLU A 164 12.67 8.65 6.68
N VAL A 165 11.76 9.55 6.32
CA VAL A 165 10.49 9.71 7.03
C VAL A 165 9.67 8.42 6.94
N ALA A 166 9.56 7.84 5.75
CA ALA A 166 8.86 6.58 5.54
C ALA A 166 9.46 5.44 6.37
N ILE A 167 10.79 5.32 6.48
CA ILE A 167 11.47 4.32 7.32
C ILE A 167 11.10 4.52 8.78
N LYS A 168 11.31 5.73 9.33
CA LYS A 168 11.02 6.02 10.75
C LYS A 168 9.58 5.69 11.10
N LYS A 169 8.63 5.98 10.20
CA LYS A 169 7.23 5.61 10.41
C LYS A 169 7.03 4.10 10.29
N PHE A 170 7.55 3.47 9.23
CA PHE A 170 7.41 2.04 9.01
C PHE A 170 7.91 1.21 10.19
N LEU A 171 9.04 1.58 10.78
CA LEU A 171 9.59 0.94 11.98
C LEU A 171 8.62 0.96 13.18
N ASN A 172 7.84 2.04 13.36
CA ASN A 172 6.83 2.11 14.43
C ASN A 172 5.61 1.20 14.18
N HIS A 173 5.42 0.76 12.92
CA HIS A 173 4.31 -0.09 12.51
C HIS A 173 4.71 -1.57 12.37
N LEU A 174 5.97 -1.94 12.62
CA LEU A 174 6.44 -3.33 12.62
C LEU A 174 5.86 -4.19 13.76
N TRP A 175 4.97 -3.65 14.61
CA TRP A 175 4.38 -4.38 15.73
C TRP A 175 3.54 -5.61 15.30
N TYR A 176 3.06 -5.65 14.04
CA TYR A 176 2.39 -6.83 13.47
C TYR A 176 3.37 -7.87 12.93
N LEU A 177 4.63 -7.51 12.68
CA LEU A 177 5.74 -8.43 12.43
C LEU A 177 6.18 -9.06 13.76
N ASN A 178 5.20 -9.55 14.52
CA ASN A 178 5.40 -10.27 15.76
C ASN A 178 5.40 -11.78 15.48
N GLU A 179 5.78 -12.54 16.48
CA GLU A 179 5.86 -14.01 16.46
C GLU A 179 4.58 -14.66 15.91
N GLU A 180 3.39 -14.10 16.17
CA GLU A 180 2.11 -14.65 15.68
C GLU A 180 2.03 -14.65 14.14
N CYS A 181 2.42 -13.55 13.50
CA CYS A 181 2.28 -13.39 12.05
C CYS A 181 3.47 -13.94 11.25
N VAL A 182 4.63 -14.12 11.88
CA VAL A 182 5.84 -14.62 11.18
C VAL A 182 5.60 -16.02 10.60
N VAL A 183 4.70 -16.80 11.21
CA VAL A 183 4.38 -18.15 10.74
C VAL A 183 3.75 -18.15 9.34
N PHE A 184 3.07 -17.08 8.94
CA PHE A 184 2.50 -16.96 7.60
C PHE A 184 3.57 -16.97 6.50
N SER A 185 4.79 -16.54 6.82
CA SER A 185 5.91 -16.59 5.88
C SER A 185 6.29 -18.03 5.48
N LYS A 186 6.00 -19.05 6.29
CA LYS A 186 6.23 -20.46 5.93
C LYS A 186 5.41 -20.90 4.70
N PHE A 187 4.31 -20.20 4.40
CA PHE A 187 3.48 -20.45 3.23
C PHE A 187 3.93 -19.65 1.98
N ASP A 188 4.91 -18.76 2.10
CA ASP A 188 5.43 -17.96 0.99
C ASP A 188 6.36 -18.82 0.13
N ASP A 189 6.03 -18.96 -1.15
CA ASP A 189 6.80 -19.76 -2.10
C ASP A 189 8.16 -19.13 -2.46
N ARG A 190 8.35 -17.83 -2.18
CA ARG A 190 9.63 -17.13 -2.41
C ARG A 190 10.69 -17.46 -1.36
N ILE A 191 10.28 -18.04 -0.22
CA ILE A 191 11.19 -18.47 0.83
C ILE A 191 11.64 -19.90 0.51
N ASP A 192 12.95 -20.08 0.38
CA ASP A 192 13.53 -21.38 0.06
C ASP A 192 13.36 -22.39 1.21
N ASN A 193 13.42 -23.67 0.89
CA ASN A 193 13.17 -24.75 1.85
C ASN A 193 14.17 -24.76 3.00
N LYS A 194 15.43 -24.36 2.76
CA LYS A 194 16.44 -24.26 3.82
C LYS A 194 16.04 -23.17 4.80
N THR A 195 15.65 -21.99 4.31
CA THR A 195 15.13 -20.92 5.17
C THR A 195 13.84 -21.32 5.89
N LYS A 196 12.92 -22.05 5.25
CA LYS A 196 11.69 -22.56 5.91
C LYS A 196 11.98 -23.54 7.04
N GLN A 197 13.00 -24.39 6.86
CA GLN A 197 13.46 -25.36 7.85
C GLN A 197 14.18 -24.67 9.02
N HIS A 198 14.98 -23.63 8.73
CA HIS A 198 15.74 -22.89 9.73
C HIS A 198 14.98 -21.73 10.36
N LEU A 199 13.83 -21.31 9.80
CA LEU A 199 12.94 -20.33 10.43
C LEU A 199 12.49 -20.95 11.76
N PRO A 200 13.06 -20.54 12.90
CA PRO A 200 13.07 -21.35 14.10
C PRO A 200 11.64 -21.60 14.56
N CYS A 201 11.34 -22.84 14.95
CA CYS A 201 10.20 -23.09 15.83
C CYS A 201 10.30 -22.23 17.11
N ASP A 202 11.50 -21.77 17.47
CA ASP A 202 11.76 -20.85 18.57
C ASP A 202 11.21 -19.42 18.34
N LEU A 203 11.01 -18.99 17.09
CA LEU A 203 10.24 -17.76 16.77
C LEU A 203 8.73 -18.01 16.83
N LEU A 204 8.30 -19.28 16.78
CA LEU A 204 6.91 -19.67 16.98
C LEU A 204 6.62 -19.80 18.47
N THR A 205 6.42 -18.67 19.12
CA THR A 205 6.00 -18.70 20.54
C THR A 205 4.59 -19.26 20.70
N ASN A 206 4.18 -19.53 21.95
CA ASN A 206 2.81 -19.94 22.30
C ASN A 206 1.70 -19.10 21.63
N LYS A 207 2.01 -17.86 21.23
CA LYS A 207 1.07 -17.00 20.53
C LYS A 207 0.85 -17.40 19.06
N SER A 208 1.89 -17.87 18.39
CA SER A 208 1.83 -18.38 17.01
C SER A 208 1.00 -19.66 16.95
N TRP A 209 1.14 -20.54 17.95
CA TRP A 209 0.35 -21.76 18.08
C TRP A 209 -1.16 -21.49 18.24
N LYS A 210 -1.54 -20.38 18.89
CA LYS A 210 -2.95 -19.98 18.99
C LYS A 210 -3.61 -19.69 17.64
N ILE A 211 -2.85 -19.34 16.60
CA ILE A 211 -3.40 -19.20 15.24
C ILE A 211 -3.77 -20.57 14.67
N PHE A 212 -2.93 -21.58 14.87
CA PHE A 212 -3.21 -22.95 14.43
C PHE A 212 -4.45 -23.49 15.13
N GLU A 213 -4.50 -23.38 16.45
CA GLU A 213 -5.67 -23.79 17.23
C GLU A 213 -6.94 -23.07 16.78
N ARG A 214 -6.86 -21.75 16.62
CA ARG A 214 -8.02 -20.91 16.31
C ARG A 214 -8.61 -21.18 14.94
N PHE A 215 -7.75 -21.32 13.93
CA PHE A 215 -8.18 -21.60 12.57
C PHE A 215 -8.27 -23.11 12.30
N LYS A 216 -8.08 -23.95 13.33
CA LYS A 216 -8.09 -25.42 13.25
C LYS A 216 -7.14 -25.94 12.17
N ILE A 217 -5.97 -25.31 12.05
CA ILE A 217 -4.93 -25.69 11.11
C ILE A 217 -4.14 -26.83 11.72
N ARG A 218 -4.06 -27.96 11.01
CA ARG A 218 -3.20 -29.09 11.37
C ARG A 218 -1.73 -28.68 11.21
N ASP A 219 -0.92 -28.90 12.23
CA ASP A 219 0.49 -28.52 12.29
C ASP A 219 1.45 -29.66 11.96
N ASP A 220 0.94 -30.87 11.70
CA ASP A 220 1.74 -32.08 11.43
C ASP A 220 2.76 -31.88 10.30
N PHE A 221 2.38 -31.11 9.28
CA PHE A 221 3.27 -30.79 8.16
C PHE A 221 4.54 -30.06 8.62
N LEU A 222 4.53 -29.31 9.72
CA LEU A 222 5.72 -28.61 10.24
C LEU A 222 6.81 -29.58 10.70
N ARG A 223 6.47 -30.85 10.97
CA ARG A 223 7.43 -31.90 11.34
C ARG A 223 8.06 -32.58 10.12
N ALA A 224 7.47 -32.40 8.94
CA ALA A 224 7.95 -32.94 7.68
C ALA A 224 8.98 -32.00 7.01
N ASP A 225 9.80 -32.54 6.11
CA ASP A 225 10.73 -31.74 5.30
C ASP A 225 9.94 -30.72 4.44
N PRO A 226 10.27 -29.41 4.47
CA PRO A 226 9.63 -28.40 3.62
C PRO A 226 9.58 -28.72 2.13
N LYS A 227 10.48 -29.59 1.64
CA LYS A 227 10.46 -30.08 0.26
C LYS A 227 9.16 -30.79 -0.12
N ILE A 228 8.54 -31.53 0.80
CA ILE A 228 7.34 -32.32 0.53
C ILE A 228 6.05 -31.60 0.93
N TRP A 229 6.13 -30.42 1.57
CA TRP A 229 4.96 -29.71 2.08
C TRP A 229 3.89 -29.46 1.01
N LYS A 230 4.28 -29.15 -0.23
CA LYS A 230 3.33 -28.89 -1.32
C LYS A 230 2.48 -30.10 -1.68
N ASP A 231 2.93 -31.30 -1.34
CA ASP A 231 2.23 -32.55 -1.61
C ASP A 231 1.31 -32.97 -0.45
N LEU A 232 1.56 -32.44 0.76
CA LEU A 232 0.78 -32.74 1.97
C LEU A 232 -0.58 -32.01 1.96
N GLU A 233 -1.65 -32.74 2.23
CA GLU A 233 -3.00 -32.17 2.27
C GLU A 233 -3.18 -31.16 3.41
N GLU A 234 -2.57 -31.43 4.56
CA GLU A 234 -2.55 -30.54 5.73
C GLU A 234 -2.01 -29.16 5.35
N TYR A 235 -0.94 -29.12 4.56
CA TYR A 235 -0.32 -27.87 4.13
C TYR A 235 -1.18 -27.14 3.10
N LYS A 236 -1.80 -27.86 2.16
CA LYS A 236 -2.71 -27.27 1.16
C LYS A 236 -3.92 -26.63 1.85
N GLU A 237 -4.54 -27.34 2.78
CA GLU A 237 -5.65 -26.84 3.62
C GLU A 237 -5.23 -25.61 4.41
N ALA A 238 -4.10 -25.68 5.12
CA ALA A 238 -3.55 -24.57 5.89
C ALA A 238 -3.32 -23.33 5.01
N LYS A 239 -2.68 -23.50 3.85
CA LYS A 239 -2.40 -22.43 2.90
C LYS A 239 -3.69 -21.79 2.39
N GLN A 240 -4.72 -22.59 2.10
CA GLN A 240 -6.02 -22.09 1.66
C GLN A 240 -6.70 -21.25 2.76
N ILE A 241 -6.70 -21.74 4.00
CA ILE A 241 -7.26 -21.02 5.15
C ILE A 241 -6.54 -19.68 5.33
N ILE A 242 -5.20 -19.68 5.40
CA ILE A 242 -4.42 -18.44 5.58
C ILE A 242 -4.59 -17.48 4.40
N SER A 243 -4.65 -17.98 3.16
CA SER A 243 -4.88 -17.15 1.97
C SER A 243 -6.27 -16.47 1.98
N SER A 244 -7.25 -17.08 2.66
CA SER A 244 -8.59 -16.51 2.82
C SER A 244 -8.63 -15.37 3.85
N LEU A 245 -7.63 -15.27 4.73
CA LEU A 245 -7.55 -14.22 5.75
C LEU A 245 -7.25 -12.88 5.06
N LYS A 246 -8.27 -12.05 4.91
CA LYS A 246 -8.09 -10.64 4.55
C LYS A 246 -7.60 -9.89 5.78
N ILE A 247 -6.28 -9.83 5.96
CA ILE A 247 -5.70 -8.92 6.93
C ILE A 247 -5.86 -7.51 6.36
N VAL A 248 -6.70 -6.68 6.98
CA VAL A 248 -6.70 -5.25 6.72
C VAL A 248 -5.41 -4.72 7.29
N ASN A 249 -4.36 -4.77 6.47
CA ASN A 249 -3.06 -4.30 6.88
C ASN A 249 -3.18 -2.81 7.22
N ASP A 250 -2.37 -2.39 8.20
CA ASP A 250 -2.14 -1.04 8.72
C ASP A 250 -1.69 -0.02 7.65
N ALA A 251 -1.76 -0.41 6.37
CA ALA A 251 -1.49 0.39 5.19
C ALA A 251 -2.22 1.75 5.27
N ALA A 252 -3.49 1.76 5.70
CA ALA A 252 -4.23 3.00 5.92
C ALA A 252 -3.52 3.93 6.93
N GLU A 253 -3.02 3.42 8.07
CA GLU A 253 -2.27 4.24 9.04
C GLU A 253 -0.91 4.67 8.52
N ARG A 254 -0.19 3.76 7.85
CA ARG A 254 1.10 4.04 7.18
C ARG A 254 0.99 5.22 6.21
N GLY A 255 -0.10 5.29 5.44
CA GLY A 255 -0.35 6.36 4.49
C GLY A 255 -0.85 7.69 5.09
N VAL A 256 -1.60 7.65 6.19
CA VAL A 256 -2.15 8.87 6.81
C VAL A 256 -1.07 9.75 7.41
N LYS A 257 -0.11 9.13 8.11
CA LYS A 257 1.01 9.85 8.74
C LYS A 257 2.03 10.37 7.71
N LEU A 258 2.25 9.64 6.61
CA LEU A 258 3.03 10.13 5.46
C LEU A 258 2.42 11.42 4.86
N MET A 259 1.08 11.55 4.87
CA MET A 259 0.47 12.82 4.48
C MET A 259 0.71 13.94 5.47
N GLU A 260 0.76 13.72 6.77
CA GLU A 260 1.02 14.82 7.73
C GLU A 260 2.33 15.53 7.39
N GLU A 261 3.37 14.75 7.12
CA GLU A 261 4.71 15.21 6.76
C GLU A 261 4.75 15.83 5.36
N PHE A 262 3.99 15.25 4.42
CA PHE A 262 3.92 15.75 3.05
C PHE A 262 3.08 17.04 2.96
N ASN A 263 1.98 17.15 3.70
CA ASN A 263 1.16 18.35 3.80
C ASN A 263 2.00 19.57 4.20
N ILE A 264 3.01 19.42 5.06
CA ILE A 264 3.95 20.50 5.41
C ILE A 264 4.61 21.11 4.15
N LYS A 265 4.82 20.31 3.10
CA LYS A 265 5.37 20.80 1.82
C LYS A 265 4.36 21.66 1.04
N PHE A 266 3.05 21.42 1.19
CA PHE A 266 1.94 22.11 0.50
C PHE A 266 1.32 23.25 1.32
N THR A 267 1.39 23.19 2.64
CA THR A 267 0.67 24.11 3.54
C THR A 267 1.32 24.18 4.92
N LYS A 268 1.26 25.37 5.55
CA LYS A 268 1.82 25.66 6.89
C LYS A 268 0.80 25.54 8.04
N SER A 269 -0.42 25.04 7.77
CA SER A 269 -1.51 25.01 8.75
C SER A 269 -1.33 23.92 9.82
N GLU A 270 -1.19 24.31 11.09
CA GLU A 270 -1.13 23.41 12.26
C GLU A 270 -2.46 22.68 12.51
N ASP A 271 -3.60 23.31 12.20
CA ASP A 271 -4.93 22.71 12.38
C ASP A 271 -5.11 21.43 11.55
N GLN A 272 -4.50 21.37 10.36
CA GLN A 272 -4.52 20.18 9.52
C GLN A 272 -3.69 19.02 10.09
N LYS A 273 -2.68 19.30 10.93
CA LYS A 273 -1.88 18.28 11.62
C LYS A 273 -2.67 17.66 12.77
N GLN A 274 -3.25 18.47 13.65
CA GLN A 274 -4.02 18.01 14.80
C GLN A 274 -5.25 17.19 14.38
N PHE A 275 -5.90 17.57 13.28
CA PHE A 275 -7.06 16.86 12.73
C PHE A 275 -6.67 15.51 12.10
N THR A 276 -5.47 15.37 11.54
CA THR A 276 -5.04 14.09 10.95
C THR A 276 -4.85 13.02 12.05
N LEU A 277 -4.35 13.41 13.22
CA LEU A 277 -4.32 12.56 14.42
C LEU A 277 -5.73 12.16 14.89
N GLN A 278 -6.67 13.11 14.91
CA GLN A 278 -8.08 12.84 15.24
C GLN A 278 -8.72 11.88 14.22
N VAL A 279 -8.38 12.00 12.95
CA VAL A 279 -8.91 11.14 11.88
C VAL A 279 -8.34 9.72 11.95
N VAL A 280 -7.07 9.53 12.33
CA VAL A 280 -6.53 8.20 12.66
C VAL A 280 -7.30 7.61 13.84
N GLN A 281 -7.56 8.40 14.88
CA GLN A 281 -8.35 7.97 16.04
C GLN A 281 -9.80 7.63 15.65
N GLU A 282 -10.46 8.43 14.80
CA GLU A 282 -11.80 8.16 14.31
C GLU A 282 -11.86 6.95 13.36
N TYR A 283 -10.86 6.76 12.51
CA TYR A 283 -10.75 5.56 11.65
C TYR A 283 -10.61 4.30 12.51
N ARG A 284 -9.77 4.33 13.55
CA ARG A 284 -9.65 3.25 14.55
C ARG A 284 -10.98 3.01 15.28
N LYS A 285 -11.74 4.05 15.63
CA LYS A 285 -13.09 3.92 16.24
C LYS A 285 -14.12 3.32 15.27
N ARG A 286 -14.10 3.75 13.99
CA ARG A 286 -15.09 3.37 12.98
C ARG A 286 -14.86 1.98 12.37
N TYR A 287 -13.61 1.54 12.32
CA TYR A 287 -13.20 0.19 11.96
C TYR A 287 -12.60 -0.51 13.17
N SER A 288 -13.35 -0.55 14.27
CA SER A 288 -12.98 -1.25 15.52
C SER A 288 -12.70 -2.76 15.34
N GLY A 289 -13.00 -3.29 14.15
CA GLY A 289 -12.69 -4.64 13.69
C GLY A 289 -11.38 -4.79 12.89
N CYS A 290 -10.48 -3.81 12.88
CA CYS A 290 -9.17 -3.91 12.19
C CYS A 290 -7.99 -3.74 13.16
N SER A 291 -8.23 -3.89 14.46
CA SER A 291 -7.20 -3.86 15.50
C SER A 291 -6.66 -5.27 15.79
N ARG A 292 -5.57 -5.35 16.56
CA ARG A 292 -5.03 -6.59 17.15
C ARG A 292 -6.12 -7.44 17.85
N GLU A 293 -7.24 -6.86 18.24
CA GLU A 293 -8.38 -7.53 18.89
C GLU A 293 -9.16 -8.43 17.93
N VAL A 294 -9.12 -8.18 16.63
CA VAL A 294 -9.75 -9.06 15.63
C VAL A 294 -8.96 -10.32 15.43
N LEU A 295 -7.64 -10.24 15.51
CA LEU A 295 -6.78 -11.41 15.68
C LEU A 295 -6.94 -12.09 17.06
N LYS A 296 -7.76 -11.56 17.98
CA LYS A 296 -8.09 -12.16 19.30
C LYS A 296 -9.54 -12.69 19.42
N LYS A 297 -10.46 -12.40 18.49
CA LYS A 297 -11.85 -12.89 18.52
C LYS A 297 -12.03 -14.32 17.98
N ASN A 298 -12.27 -15.31 18.84
CA ASN A 298 -12.56 -16.68 18.41
C ASN A 298 -13.71 -16.72 17.39
N TYR A 299 -13.44 -17.25 16.19
CA TYR A 299 -14.44 -17.49 15.17
C TYR A 299 -15.05 -18.85 15.41
N LYS A 300 -16.35 -18.89 15.77
CA LYS A 300 -17.13 -20.13 15.74
C LYS A 300 -17.62 -20.32 14.31
N TYR A 301 -17.07 -21.33 13.64
CA TYR A 301 -17.69 -21.94 12.47
C TYR A 301 -18.66 -23.02 12.97
#